data_AF-A0A6N9HLG6-F1
#
_entry.id   AF-A0A6N9HLG6-F1
#
_cell.length_a   1.000
_cell.length_b   1.000
_cell.length_c   1.000
_cell.angle_alpha   90.00
_cell.angle_beta   90.00
_cell.angle_gamma   90.00
#
_symmetry.space_group_name_H-M   'P 1'
#
loop_
_entity.id
_entity.type
_entity.pdbx_description
1 polymer ?
#
loop_
_entity_poly.entity_id
_entity_poly.type
_entity_poly.pdbx_seq_one_letter_code
_entity_poly.pdbx_strand_id
1 'polypeptide(L)'
;MRQTTNAPGTQFWRPGVKVLGAPFGAIARGTAIATFDEKDRYPTDAKGKHAAIYLHQTAQGIVVLDQWNSLGKVSTRTIRANPKATSRSNNADAYYVIE
;
A
#
# COMPACT_ATOMS: atom_id res chain seq x y z
N MET A 1 5.98 7.49 6.02
CA MET A 1 5.89 6.18 6.71
C MET A 1 6.73 6.19 7.98
N ARG A 2 8.01 5.80 8.02
CA ARG A 2 8.80 5.83 9.29
C ARG A 2 8.80 7.16 10.05
N GLN A 3 8.66 8.27 9.34
CA GLN A 3 8.64 9.62 9.94
C GLN A 3 7.25 10.05 10.45
N THR A 4 6.21 9.27 10.15
CA THR A 4 4.79 9.62 10.37
C THR A 4 4.01 8.53 11.09
N THR A 5 4.51 7.29 11.03
CA THR A 5 4.03 6.13 11.77
C THR A 5 5.25 5.57 12.48
N ASN A 6 5.11 5.17 13.75
CA ASN A 6 6.18 4.55 14.54
C ASN A 6 6.52 3.12 14.03
N ALA A 7 6.38 2.90 12.71
CA ALA A 7 6.47 1.61 12.07
C ALA A 7 7.89 1.06 12.18
N PRO A 8 8.04 -0.23 12.49
CA PRO A 8 9.34 -0.88 12.57
C PRO A 8 10.06 -0.84 11.22
N GLY A 9 11.32 -1.26 11.18
CA GLY A 9 12.03 -1.37 9.91
C GLY A 9 11.32 -2.27 8.92
N THR A 10 11.37 -1.91 7.62
CA THR A 10 10.68 -2.64 6.54
C THR A 10 11.05 -4.13 6.47
N GLN A 11 12.20 -4.52 7.05
CA GLN A 11 12.62 -5.92 7.21
C GLN A 11 11.73 -6.74 8.16
N PHE A 12 11.03 -6.07 9.07
CA PHE A 12 10.12 -6.68 10.04
C PHE A 12 8.67 -6.69 9.56
N TRP A 13 8.35 -5.95 8.50
CA TRP A 13 6.98 -5.88 8.00
C TRP A 13 6.53 -7.23 7.49
N ARG A 14 5.30 -7.59 7.83
CA ARG A 14 4.59 -8.76 7.32
C ARG A 14 3.25 -8.32 6.71
N PRO A 15 2.77 -9.04 5.68
CA PRO A 15 1.45 -8.80 5.14
C PRO A 15 0.41 -9.32 6.13
N GLY A 16 -0.43 -8.41 6.62
CA GLY A 16 -1.66 -8.75 7.31
C GLY A 16 -2.81 -8.90 6.32
N VAL A 17 -3.92 -8.23 6.61
CA VAL A 17 -5.13 -8.25 5.79
C VAL A 17 -4.88 -7.68 4.38
N LYS A 18 -5.31 -8.41 3.34
CA LYS A 18 -5.35 -7.90 1.96
C LYS A 18 -6.32 -6.72 1.87
N VAL A 19 -5.86 -5.58 1.37
CA VAL A 19 -6.64 -4.34 1.41
C VAL A 19 -7.82 -4.40 0.45
N LEU A 20 -7.56 -4.77 -0.80
CA LEU A 20 -8.58 -4.85 -1.83
C LEU A 20 -9.54 -6.00 -1.53
N GLY A 21 -10.83 -5.69 -1.40
CA GLY A 21 -11.87 -6.69 -1.12
C GLY A 21 -12.11 -6.95 0.36
N ALA A 22 -11.37 -6.29 1.26
CA ALA A 22 -11.67 -6.32 2.69
C ALA A 22 -13.10 -5.77 2.94
N PRO A 23 -13.86 -6.32 3.91
CA PRO A 23 -15.19 -5.80 4.24
C PRO A 23 -15.16 -4.32 4.64
N PHE A 24 -16.27 -3.63 4.41
CA PHE A 24 -16.41 -2.24 4.87
C PHE A 24 -16.19 -2.14 6.38
N GLY A 25 -15.29 -1.25 6.80
CA GLY A 25 -14.92 -1.07 8.21
C GLY A 25 -13.85 -2.03 8.75
N ALA A 26 -13.40 -3.03 7.98
CA ALA A 26 -12.36 -3.96 8.42
C ALA A 26 -10.97 -3.31 8.51
N ILE A 27 -10.73 -2.25 7.72
CA ILE A 27 -9.47 -1.50 7.70
C ILE A 27 -9.78 -0.04 8.06
N ALA A 28 -9.16 0.44 9.12
CA ALA A 28 -9.34 1.81 9.56
C ALA A 28 -8.65 2.79 8.61
N ARG A 29 -9.28 3.96 8.39
CA ARG A 29 -8.60 5.09 7.76
C ARG A 29 -7.37 5.48 8.58
N GLY A 30 -6.23 5.65 7.92
CA GLY A 30 -4.95 5.90 8.57
C GLY A 30 -4.08 4.66 8.71
N THR A 31 -4.60 3.46 8.41
CA THR A 31 -3.81 2.22 8.48
C THR A 31 -2.65 2.23 7.49
N ALA A 32 -1.48 1.82 7.96
CA ALA A 32 -0.30 1.69 7.12
C ALA A 32 -0.41 0.44 6.24
N ILE A 33 -0.24 0.61 4.92
CA ILE A 33 -0.32 -0.48 3.95
C ILE A 33 0.93 -0.47 3.07
N ALA A 34 1.31 -1.65 2.57
CA ALA A 34 2.46 -1.80 1.69
C ALA A 34 2.26 -2.91 0.66
N THR A 35 3.09 -2.87 -0.37
CA THR A 35 3.26 -3.97 -1.30
C THR A 35 4.10 -5.09 -0.68
N PHE A 36 3.75 -6.34 -0.93
CA PHE A 36 4.53 -7.52 -0.55
C PHE A 36 4.86 -8.40 -1.76
N ASP A 37 5.99 -9.12 -1.69
CA ASP A 37 6.40 -10.12 -2.70
C ASP A 37 5.72 -11.48 -2.45
N GLU A 38 5.97 -12.44 -3.33
CA GLU A 38 5.44 -13.82 -3.23
C GLU A 38 5.96 -14.59 -2.00
N LYS A 39 6.93 -14.03 -1.27
CA LYS A 39 7.51 -14.58 -0.04
C LYS A 39 7.06 -13.78 1.19
N ASP A 40 6.01 -12.99 1.07
CA ASP A 40 5.43 -12.19 2.15
C ASP A 40 6.42 -11.20 2.78
N ARG A 41 7.33 -10.65 1.96
CA ARG A 41 8.31 -9.64 2.39
C ARG A 41 8.12 -8.35 1.61
N TYR A 42 8.52 -7.25 2.24
CA TYR A 42 8.57 -5.97 1.54
C TYR A 42 9.57 -6.07 0.36
N PRO A 43 9.13 -5.88 -0.90
CA PRO A 43 9.94 -6.19 -2.06
C PRO A 43 11.14 -5.26 -2.19
N THR A 44 12.26 -5.83 -2.64
CA THR A 44 13.46 -5.09 -3.05
C THR A 44 13.69 -5.18 -4.57
N ASP A 45 12.77 -5.79 -5.30
CA ASP A 45 12.85 -6.02 -6.75
C ASP A 45 12.45 -4.77 -7.57
N ALA A 46 12.80 -4.80 -8.85
CA ALA A 46 12.47 -3.73 -9.80
C ALA A 46 10.97 -3.68 -10.18
N LYS A 47 10.17 -4.67 -9.74
CA LYS A 47 8.71 -4.71 -10.02
C LYS A 47 7.94 -3.66 -9.22
N GLY A 48 8.58 -3.06 -8.23
CA GLY A 48 8.08 -1.92 -7.48
C GLY A 48 7.79 -2.27 -6.04
N LYS A 49 8.18 -1.35 -5.15
CA LYS A 49 7.85 -1.35 -3.74
C LYS A 49 7.16 -0.04 -3.40
N HIS A 50 6.11 -0.10 -2.60
CA HIS A 50 5.40 1.09 -2.18
C HIS A 50 4.76 0.89 -0.82
N ALA A 51 4.71 1.96 -0.04
CA ALA A 51 4.04 2.02 1.23
C ALA A 51 3.23 3.31 1.29
N ALA A 52 1.97 3.20 1.68
CA ALA A 52 1.02 4.31 1.70
C ALA A 52 0.11 4.23 2.93
N ILE A 53 -0.57 5.32 3.23
CA ILE A 53 -1.60 5.36 4.27
C ILE A 53 -2.96 5.12 3.61
N TYR A 54 -3.68 4.09 4.06
CA TYR A 54 -5.01 3.78 3.58
C TYR A 54 -6.01 4.88 3.98
N LEU A 55 -6.81 5.34 3.02
CA LEU A 55 -7.92 6.28 3.31
C LEU A 55 -9.27 5.58 3.24
N HIS A 56 -9.56 4.95 2.11
CA HIS A 56 -10.75 4.13 1.86
C HIS A 56 -10.56 3.33 0.56
N GLN A 57 -11.53 2.51 0.19
CA GLN A 57 -11.57 1.81 -1.09
C GLN A 57 -12.85 2.18 -1.87
N THR A 58 -12.80 2.03 -3.19
CA THR A 58 -13.93 2.22 -4.10
C THR A 58 -13.98 1.03 -5.07
N ALA A 59 -15.02 0.95 -5.91
CA ALA A 59 -15.11 -0.09 -6.94
C ALA A 59 -13.93 -0.07 -7.93
N GLN A 60 -13.22 1.06 -8.04
CA GLN A 60 -12.09 1.25 -8.94
C GLN A 60 -10.74 0.87 -8.32
N GLY A 61 -10.67 0.69 -6.99
CA GLY A 61 -9.43 0.34 -6.28
C GLY A 61 -9.31 0.99 -4.89
N ILE A 62 -8.08 1.22 -4.44
CA ILE A 62 -7.80 1.77 -3.11
C ILE A 62 -7.36 3.23 -3.20
N VAL A 63 -7.89 4.08 -2.34
CA VAL A 63 -7.51 5.48 -2.22
C VAL A 63 -6.53 5.60 -1.07
N VAL A 64 -5.36 6.16 -1.37
CA VAL A 64 -4.26 6.23 -0.43
C VAL A 64 -3.73 7.66 -0.34
N LEU A 65 -3.13 7.95 0.81
CA LEU A 65 -2.27 9.11 1.00
C LEU A 65 -0.83 8.61 0.93
N ASP A 66 -0.05 9.11 -0.01
CA ASP A 66 1.37 8.78 -0.11
C ASP A 66 2.23 9.98 -0.45
N GLN A 67 3.54 9.79 -0.27
CA GLN A 67 4.56 10.76 -0.61
C GLN A 67 5.50 10.10 -1.61
N TRP A 68 5.54 10.64 -2.83
CA TRP A 68 6.54 10.25 -3.82
C TRP A 68 7.72 11.23 -3.79
N ASN A 69 8.95 10.69 -3.73
CA ASN A 69 10.19 11.47 -3.69
C ASN A 69 10.32 12.56 -4.78
N SER A 70 9.70 12.39 -5.94
CA SER A 70 9.79 13.33 -7.07
C SER A 70 8.80 14.50 -6.99
N LEU A 71 7.74 14.39 -6.16
CA LEU A 71 6.70 15.41 -6.04
C LEU A 71 6.93 16.33 -4.84
N GLY A 72 7.74 15.93 -3.86
CA GLY A 72 8.04 16.71 -2.66
C GLY A 72 6.83 17.02 -1.78
N LYS A 73 5.64 16.50 -2.12
CA LYS A 73 4.36 16.76 -1.46
C LYS A 73 3.65 15.44 -1.21
N VAL A 74 2.97 15.39 -0.07
CA VAL A 74 2.02 14.32 0.24
C VAL A 74 0.76 14.57 -0.59
N SER A 75 0.31 13.58 -1.36
CA SER A 75 -0.90 13.69 -2.17
C SER A 75 -1.76 12.44 -2.04
N THR A 76 -3.03 12.61 -2.37
CA THR A 76 -3.99 11.51 -2.47
C THR A 76 -3.98 10.95 -3.88
N ARG A 77 -3.97 9.62 -4.02
CA ARG A 77 -4.16 8.96 -5.32
C ARG A 77 -4.93 7.66 -5.20
N THR A 78 -5.59 7.29 -6.30
CA THR A 78 -6.27 6.01 -6.44
C THR A 78 -5.33 5.01 -7.10
N ILE A 79 -5.02 3.93 -6.39
CA ILE A 79 -4.33 2.76 -6.93
C ILE A 79 -5.42 1.83 -7.47
N ARG A 80 -5.35 1.52 -8.77
CA ARG A 80 -6.43 0.81 -9.46
C ARG A 80 -6.42 -0.69 -9.14
N ALA A 81 -7.62 -1.28 -9.06
CA ALA A 81 -7.79 -2.73 -9.16
C ALA A 81 -7.59 -3.16 -10.62
N ASN A 82 -6.89 -4.27 -10.86
CA ASN A 82 -6.59 -4.78 -12.21
C ASN A 82 -6.02 -3.74 -13.19
N PRO A 83 -4.93 -3.02 -12.84
CA PRO A 83 -4.33 -2.08 -13.78
C PRO A 83 -3.78 -2.85 -15.00
N LYS A 84 -3.82 -2.24 -16.19
CA LYS A 84 -3.06 -2.73 -17.35
C LYS A 84 -1.54 -2.69 -17.13
N ALA A 85 -1.09 -1.95 -16.12
CA ALA A 85 0.32 -1.78 -15.80
C ALA A 85 0.86 -2.97 -14.99
N THR A 86 2.06 -3.43 -15.34
CA THR A 86 2.76 -4.55 -14.69
C THR A 86 3.43 -4.20 -13.37
N SER A 87 3.44 -2.91 -12.97
CA SER A 87 4.11 -2.46 -11.75
C SER A 87 3.26 -2.70 -10.50
N ARG A 88 3.86 -3.37 -9.52
CA ARG A 88 3.25 -3.72 -8.24
C ARG A 88 2.77 -2.48 -7.48
N SER A 89 3.50 -1.37 -7.57
CA SER A 89 3.19 -0.09 -6.90
C SER A 89 1.93 0.62 -7.42
N ASN A 90 1.38 0.19 -8.55
CA ASN A 90 0.17 0.74 -9.14
C ASN A 90 -0.97 -0.29 -9.21
N ASN A 91 -0.78 -1.46 -8.59
CA ASN A 91 -1.76 -2.54 -8.55
C ASN A 91 -2.29 -2.70 -7.12
N ALA A 92 -3.57 -2.40 -6.92
CA ALA A 92 -4.22 -2.51 -5.62
C ALA A 92 -4.20 -3.94 -5.05
N ASP A 93 -4.11 -4.96 -5.90
CA ASP A 93 -4.03 -6.36 -5.47
C ASP A 93 -2.75 -6.70 -4.70
N ALA A 94 -1.71 -5.89 -4.85
CA ALA A 94 -0.45 -6.11 -4.18
C ALA A 94 -0.40 -5.54 -2.75
N TYR A 95 -1.45 -4.83 -2.30
CA TYR A 95 -1.44 -4.09 -1.05
C TYR A 95 -2.04 -4.87 0.11
N TYR A 96 -1.28 -4.91 1.20
CA TYR A 96 -1.67 -5.52 2.47
C TYR A 96 -1.45 -4.52 3.61
N VAL A 97 -2.22 -4.66 4.68
CA VAL A 97 -1.94 -4.02 5.96
C VAL A 97 -0.56 -4.46 6.44
N ILE A 98 0.23 -3.52 6.95
CA ILE A 98 1.53 -3.81 7.55
C ILE A 98 1.30 -4.29 9.00
N GLU A 99 1.83 -5.47 9.31
CA GLU A 99 1.96 -6.02 10.67
C GLU A 99 3.42 -6.12 11.10
#